data_AF-A0A7Y9ZD56-F1
#
_entry.id   AF-A0A7Y9ZD56-F1
#
_cell.length_a   1.000
_cell.length_b   1.000
_cell.length_c   1.000
_cell.angle_alpha   90.00
_cell.angle_beta   90.00
_cell.angle_gamma   90.00
#
_symmetry.space_group_name_H-M   'P 1'
#
loop_
_entity.id
_entity.type
_entity.pdbx_description
1 polymer ?
#
loop_
_entity_poly.entity_id
_entity_poly.type
_entity_poly.pdbx_seq_one_letter_code
_entity_poly.pdbx_strand_id
1 'polypeptide(L)'
;MRRTGMPRFVAAAVCGLSLLSACAPAALPTAVPGAPDGPSPTAAAPPLPVGAPPRVPYVAGRWYVAPDRRLRLPGGRRGVTGAVVYDDGLLVADARIFEGTVGLARVRNGRWVASLGCSSGVPATSADRRYVAWATTLCLESGDTTAGAIHRSRASGGGEVVVPVAAGLVSVVGFLGHDVVYQLGFAGGVWVSDLAGTPRRIPGIDHARDTSTRRSLVLGGRGDRTDRVLRPDGTPLWRVAEGDLIGFSPAGGRVVAFRDDRLVVLRSRDGSTAVTIDLAAEVEAWSVTWESERTLLALEYDAGRVAVVRLHLDGRAERATAWRAVDASGGPYVLLP
;
A
#
# COMPACT_ATOMS: atom_id res chain seq x y z
N MET A 1 15.12 -14.61 51.82
CA MET A 1 15.50 -13.32 51.22
C MET A 1 14.61 -13.05 50.02
N ARG A 2 13.54 -12.29 50.23
CA ARG A 2 12.60 -11.81 49.21
C ARG A 2 12.90 -10.33 48.97
N ARG A 3 13.03 -9.91 47.71
CA ARG A 3 12.92 -8.48 47.35
C ARG A 3 11.66 -8.27 46.54
N THR A 4 10.62 -7.91 47.29
CA THR A 4 9.49 -7.07 46.90
C THR A 4 9.99 -5.66 46.56
N GLY A 5 9.45 -5.05 45.50
CA GLY A 5 9.75 -3.67 45.09
C GLY A 5 8.72 -3.12 44.11
N MET A 6 7.67 -2.51 44.68
CA MET A 6 6.59 -1.63 44.16
C MET A 6 7.07 -0.46 43.26
N PRO A 7 6.21 0.49 42.78
CA PRO A 7 4.75 0.60 42.70
C PRO A 7 4.22 1.08 41.31
N ARG A 8 2.88 1.10 41.18
CA ARG A 8 2.11 1.87 40.19
C ARG A 8 2.35 3.37 40.33
N PHE A 9 2.55 4.07 39.21
CA PHE A 9 2.33 5.51 39.10
C PHE A 9 1.06 5.76 38.27
N VAL A 10 0.01 6.20 38.96
CA VAL A 10 -1.08 6.98 38.39
C VAL A 10 -0.68 8.43 38.61
N ALA A 11 -0.58 9.22 37.53
CA ALA A 11 -0.51 10.67 37.61
C ALA A 11 -1.54 11.23 36.65
N ALA A 12 -2.62 11.72 37.24
CA ALA A 12 -3.61 12.58 36.61
C ALA A 12 -2.94 13.91 36.23
N ALA A 13 -3.15 14.36 34.99
CA ALA A 13 -2.90 15.73 34.60
C ALA A 13 -4.23 16.47 34.52
N VAL A 14 -4.43 17.31 35.53
CA VAL A 14 -5.45 18.35 35.63
C VAL A 14 -5.18 19.40 34.54
N CYS A 15 -6.17 19.64 33.69
CA CYS A 15 -6.26 20.90 32.94
C CYS A 15 -7.65 21.49 33.18
N GLY A 16 -7.75 22.24 34.29
CA GLY A 16 -8.78 23.25 34.43
C GLY A 16 -8.36 24.50 33.67
N LEU A 17 -9.21 24.96 32.76
CA LEU A 17 -9.23 26.37 32.38
C LEU A 17 -10.69 26.84 32.34
N SER A 18 -11.05 27.56 33.39
CA SER A 18 -12.30 28.30 33.52
C SER A 18 -12.24 29.52 32.61
N LEU A 19 -13.15 29.63 31.64
CA LEU A 19 -13.39 30.89 30.93
C LEU A 19 -14.63 31.56 31.50
N LEU A 20 -14.38 32.71 32.15
CA LEU A 20 -15.37 33.67 32.63
C LEU A 20 -16.13 34.25 31.43
N SER A 21 -17.45 34.09 31.45
CA SER A 21 -18.37 34.70 30.51
C SER A 21 -18.63 36.16 30.93
N ALA A 22 -18.00 37.11 30.24
CA ALA A 22 -18.32 38.53 30.36
C ALA A 22 -19.31 38.92 29.26
N CYS A 23 -20.52 39.33 29.65
CA CYS A 23 -21.47 39.99 28.76
C CYS A 23 -20.94 41.37 28.38
N ALA A 24 -20.53 41.54 27.12
CA ALA A 24 -20.25 42.85 26.53
C ALA A 24 -21.54 43.44 25.90
N PRO A 25 -21.74 44.77 25.96
CA PRO A 25 -22.88 45.42 25.33
C PRO A 25 -22.81 45.35 23.80
N ALA A 26 -23.97 45.22 23.16
CA ALA A 26 -24.12 45.16 21.71
C ALA A 26 -23.60 46.43 21.02
N ALA A 27 -22.53 46.29 20.24
CA ALA A 27 -22.04 47.34 19.35
C ALA A 27 -22.90 47.39 18.07
N LEU A 28 -23.15 48.61 17.59
CA LEU A 28 -23.84 48.88 16.32
C LEU A 28 -23.05 48.30 15.13
N PRO A 29 -23.72 47.83 14.06
CA PRO A 29 -23.05 47.20 12.92
C PRO A 29 -22.19 48.22 12.16
N THR A 30 -20.87 48.09 12.30
CA THR A 30 -19.89 48.76 11.45
C THR A 30 -19.95 48.14 10.06
N ALA A 31 -20.14 48.96 9.02
CA ALA A 31 -20.13 48.51 7.63
C ALA A 31 -18.81 47.78 7.33
N VAL A 32 -18.90 46.47 7.10
CA VAL A 32 -17.76 45.61 6.76
C VAL A 32 -17.27 46.02 5.37
N PRO A 33 -15.98 46.35 5.20
CA PRO A 33 -15.37 46.60 3.89
C PRO A 33 -15.71 45.44 2.94
N GLY A 34 -16.17 45.76 1.73
CA GLY A 34 -16.56 44.77 0.72
C GLY A 34 -15.47 43.72 0.55
N ALA A 35 -15.88 42.45 0.56
CA ALA A 35 -14.97 41.33 0.40
C ALA A 35 -14.13 41.54 -0.88
N PRO A 36 -12.79 41.44 -0.80
CA PRO A 36 -11.96 41.55 -1.98
C PRO A 36 -12.43 40.55 -3.03
N ASP A 37 -12.55 41.01 -4.28
CA ASP A 37 -12.94 40.17 -5.42
C ASP A 37 -12.14 38.88 -5.39
N GLY A 38 -12.86 37.77 -5.20
CA GLY A 38 -12.24 36.45 -5.10
C GLY A 38 -11.34 36.18 -6.31
N PRO A 39 -10.26 35.40 -6.14
CA PRO A 39 -9.35 35.09 -7.24
C PRO A 39 -10.18 34.58 -8.42
N SER A 40 -10.00 35.24 -9.57
CA SER A 40 -10.68 34.84 -10.81
C SER A 40 -10.41 33.35 -11.06
N PRO A 41 -11.43 32.55 -11.39
CA PRO A 41 -11.26 31.11 -11.58
C PRO A 41 -10.16 30.88 -12.62
N THR A 42 -9.06 30.28 -12.17
CA THR A 42 -7.97 29.89 -13.06
C THR A 42 -8.55 28.92 -14.07
N ALA A 43 -8.39 29.22 -15.36
CA ALA A 43 -8.93 28.39 -16.43
C ALA A 43 -8.51 26.92 -16.21
N ALA A 44 -9.48 26.01 -16.18
CA ALA A 44 -9.22 24.59 -15.96
C ALA A 44 -8.22 24.08 -17.00
N ALA A 45 -7.24 23.28 -16.55
CA ALA A 45 -6.31 22.63 -17.44
C ALA A 45 -7.06 21.77 -18.49
N PRO A 46 -6.58 21.71 -19.74
CA PRO A 46 -7.20 20.87 -20.75
C PRO A 46 -7.21 19.40 -20.29
N PRO A 47 -8.27 18.64 -20.58
CA PRO A 47 -8.38 17.25 -20.15
C PRO A 47 -7.28 16.39 -20.77
N LEU A 48 -6.73 15.45 -19.99
CA LEU A 48 -5.75 14.48 -20.48
C LEU A 48 -6.33 13.64 -21.64
N PRO A 49 -5.52 13.34 -22.68
CA PRO A 49 -5.93 12.45 -23.76
C PRO A 49 -6.21 11.04 -23.22
N VAL A 50 -7.12 10.31 -23.87
CA VAL A 50 -7.44 8.92 -23.49
C VAL A 50 -6.48 7.97 -24.19
N GLY A 51 -5.75 7.20 -23.40
CA GLY A 51 -4.82 6.16 -23.86
C GLY A 51 -5.43 4.76 -23.84
N ALA A 52 -4.55 3.76 -24.00
CA ALA A 52 -4.96 2.35 -23.91
C ALA A 52 -5.29 1.94 -22.45
N PRO A 53 -6.14 0.92 -22.24
CA PRO A 53 -6.39 0.38 -20.90
C PRO A 53 -5.10 -0.07 -20.16
N PRO A 54 -5.09 -0.10 -18.81
CA PRO A 54 -3.95 -0.61 -18.04
C PRO A 54 -3.56 -2.03 -18.44
N ARG A 55 -2.24 -2.28 -18.50
CA ARG A 55 -1.67 -3.61 -18.79
C ARG A 55 -1.48 -4.47 -17.53
N VAL A 56 -1.62 -3.86 -16.36
CA VAL A 56 -1.61 -4.56 -15.06
C VAL A 56 -3.04 -4.67 -14.53
N PRO A 57 -3.33 -5.69 -13.72
CA PRO A 57 -4.62 -5.80 -13.08
C PRO A 57 -4.93 -4.61 -12.17
N TYR A 58 -6.21 -4.29 -12.04
CA TYR A 58 -6.71 -3.33 -11.06
C TYR A 58 -8.11 -3.72 -10.63
N VAL A 59 -8.55 -3.19 -9.49
CA VAL A 59 -9.94 -3.27 -9.07
C VAL A 59 -10.62 -1.95 -9.36
N ALA A 60 -11.84 -2.00 -9.90
CA ALA A 60 -12.67 -0.85 -10.23
C ALA A 60 -14.04 -1.01 -9.54
N GLY A 61 -14.15 -0.54 -8.29
CA GLY A 61 -15.27 -0.82 -7.40
C GLY A 61 -15.34 -2.31 -7.07
N ARG A 62 -16.32 -3.01 -7.62
CA ARG A 62 -16.47 -4.48 -7.46
C ARG A 62 -15.99 -5.29 -8.65
N TRP A 63 -15.22 -4.70 -9.55
CA TRP A 63 -14.74 -5.38 -10.74
C TRP A 63 -13.24 -5.53 -10.68
N TYR A 64 -12.75 -6.76 -10.62
CA TYR A 64 -11.38 -7.05 -11.00
C TYR A 64 -11.27 -6.94 -12.53
N VAL A 65 -10.35 -6.12 -13.00
CA VAL A 65 -10.09 -5.89 -14.41
C VAL A 65 -8.63 -6.23 -14.68
N ALA A 66 -8.40 -7.16 -15.59
CA ALA A 66 -7.09 -7.52 -16.11
C ALA A 66 -7.16 -7.52 -17.65
N PRO A 67 -6.02 -7.53 -18.36
CA PRO A 67 -6.01 -7.49 -19.83
C PRO A 67 -6.82 -8.61 -20.51
N ASP A 68 -6.89 -9.77 -19.87
CA ASP A 68 -7.49 -11.00 -20.41
C ASP A 68 -8.83 -11.37 -19.75
N ARG A 69 -9.21 -10.71 -18.65
CA ARG A 69 -10.42 -11.06 -17.90
C ARG A 69 -11.01 -9.91 -17.12
N ARG A 70 -12.33 -9.96 -16.97
CA ARG A 70 -13.10 -9.09 -16.07
C ARG A 70 -13.98 -9.94 -15.18
N LEU A 71 -13.84 -9.76 -13.87
CA LEU A 71 -14.52 -10.56 -12.87
C LEU A 71 -15.21 -9.68 -11.83
N ARG A 72 -16.49 -9.91 -11.58
CA ARG A 72 -17.18 -9.23 -10.48
C ARG A 72 -16.77 -9.89 -9.16
N LEU A 73 -16.16 -9.12 -8.26
CA LEU A 73 -15.73 -9.59 -6.96
C LEU A 73 -16.89 -9.62 -5.96
N PRO A 74 -16.94 -10.64 -5.10
CA PRO A 74 -17.77 -10.60 -3.92
C PRO A 74 -17.18 -9.55 -2.94
N GLY A 75 -18.00 -8.98 -2.06
CA GLY A 75 -17.52 -7.96 -1.14
C GLY A 75 -18.60 -7.00 -0.66
N GLY A 76 -18.31 -6.36 0.47
CA GLY A 76 -19.14 -5.33 1.10
C GLY A 76 -18.81 -3.92 0.60
N ARG A 77 -19.41 -2.91 1.24
CA ARG A 77 -19.26 -1.49 0.85
C ARG A 77 -17.80 -1.05 0.82
N ARG A 78 -17.00 -1.45 1.81
CA ARG A 78 -15.62 -0.96 2.05
C ARG A 78 -14.58 -1.36 0.98
N GLY A 79 -14.94 -2.21 0.02
CA GLY A 79 -14.09 -2.51 -1.14
C GLY A 79 -13.01 -3.57 -0.91
N VAL A 80 -12.21 -3.76 -1.96
CA VAL A 80 -11.10 -4.71 -2.05
C VAL A 80 -9.81 -3.93 -1.91
N THR A 81 -8.85 -4.43 -1.14
CA THR A 81 -7.55 -3.79 -0.88
C THR A 81 -6.41 -4.44 -1.64
N GLY A 82 -6.58 -5.68 -2.11
CA GLY A 82 -5.62 -6.36 -2.96
C GLY A 82 -6.18 -7.65 -3.55
N ALA A 83 -5.62 -8.09 -4.68
CA ALA A 83 -5.98 -9.36 -5.28
C ALA A 83 -4.81 -9.92 -6.12
N VAL A 84 -4.58 -11.21 -6.02
CA VAL A 84 -3.62 -11.93 -6.89
C VAL A 84 -4.27 -13.16 -7.50
N VAL A 85 -3.79 -13.57 -8.68
CA VAL A 85 -4.21 -14.84 -9.31
C VAL A 85 -3.80 -15.98 -8.39
N TYR A 86 -4.74 -16.87 -8.08
CA TYR A 86 -4.47 -18.06 -7.28
C TYR A 86 -5.44 -19.17 -7.68
N ASP A 87 -4.88 -20.34 -7.98
CA ASP A 87 -5.59 -21.45 -8.61
C ASP A 87 -6.25 -20.99 -9.93
N ASP A 88 -7.44 -21.49 -10.24
CA ASP A 88 -8.34 -21.00 -11.29
C ASP A 88 -9.10 -19.69 -10.94
N GLY A 89 -8.71 -18.99 -9.87
CA GLY A 89 -9.44 -17.86 -9.31
C GLY A 89 -8.56 -16.68 -8.87
N LEU A 90 -8.86 -16.19 -7.67
CA LEU A 90 -8.19 -15.09 -7.00
C LEU A 90 -8.04 -15.36 -5.51
N LEU A 91 -6.94 -14.90 -4.95
CA LEU A 91 -6.83 -14.63 -3.52
C LEU A 91 -7.08 -13.13 -3.31
N VAL A 92 -8.13 -12.79 -2.57
CA VAL A 92 -8.62 -11.43 -2.42
C VAL A 92 -8.49 -10.98 -0.97
N ALA A 93 -7.81 -9.84 -0.77
CA ALA A 93 -7.80 -9.07 0.47
C ALA A 93 -8.85 -7.97 0.39
N ASP A 94 -9.70 -7.84 1.41
CA ASP A 94 -10.79 -6.86 1.43
C ASP A 94 -10.96 -6.17 2.79
N ALA A 95 -11.66 -5.03 2.77
CA ALA A 95 -11.84 -4.18 3.94
C ALA A 95 -13.07 -4.60 4.79
N ARG A 96 -13.45 -5.89 4.80
CA ARG A 96 -14.49 -6.39 5.70
C ARG A 96 -14.10 -6.27 7.18
N ILE A 97 -12.81 -6.27 7.44
CA ILE A 97 -12.18 -6.21 8.76
C ILE A 97 -11.41 -4.88 8.85
N PHE A 98 -11.27 -4.30 10.04
CA PHE A 98 -10.77 -2.93 10.24
C PHE A 98 -9.54 -2.91 11.17
N GLU A 99 -9.01 -1.73 11.50
CA GLU A 99 -7.93 -1.54 12.49
C GLU A 99 -6.60 -2.26 12.16
N GLY A 100 -6.17 -2.18 10.89
CA GLY A 100 -4.86 -2.69 10.48
C GLY A 100 -4.86 -4.16 10.06
N THR A 101 -6.04 -4.79 9.97
CA THR A 101 -6.23 -6.08 9.30
C THR A 101 -7.21 -5.97 8.14
N VAL A 102 -7.19 -6.97 7.26
CA VAL A 102 -8.06 -7.13 6.10
C VAL A 102 -8.63 -8.55 6.11
N GLY A 103 -9.81 -8.74 5.55
CA GLY A 103 -10.36 -10.06 5.31
C GLY A 103 -9.63 -10.72 4.15
N LEU A 104 -9.25 -11.99 4.29
CA LEU A 104 -8.61 -12.77 3.23
C LEU A 104 -9.52 -13.91 2.80
N ALA A 105 -9.70 -14.08 1.49
CA ALA A 105 -10.51 -15.19 1.01
C ALA A 105 -10.22 -15.59 -0.45
N ARG A 106 -10.54 -16.84 -0.75
CA ARG A 106 -10.45 -17.41 -2.10
C ARG A 106 -11.73 -17.09 -2.86
N VAL A 107 -11.57 -16.56 -4.08
CA VAL A 107 -12.66 -16.19 -4.97
C VAL A 107 -12.53 -16.93 -6.29
N ARG A 108 -13.60 -17.62 -6.71
CA ARG A 108 -13.69 -18.33 -7.99
C ARG A 108 -14.99 -17.94 -8.67
N ASN A 109 -14.93 -17.60 -9.97
CA ASN A 109 -16.11 -17.20 -10.74
C ASN A 109 -16.95 -16.10 -10.07
N GLY A 110 -16.28 -15.17 -9.38
CA GLY A 110 -16.91 -14.04 -8.70
C GLY A 110 -17.63 -14.39 -7.39
N ARG A 111 -17.42 -15.59 -6.85
CA ARG A 111 -18.01 -16.05 -5.59
C ARG A 111 -16.93 -16.37 -4.57
N TRP A 112 -17.22 -16.13 -3.30
CA TRP A 112 -16.43 -16.64 -2.19
C TRP A 112 -16.50 -18.16 -2.19
N VAL A 113 -15.35 -18.84 -2.25
CA VAL A 113 -15.27 -20.30 -2.11
C VAL A 113 -14.66 -20.72 -0.79
N ALA A 114 -13.83 -19.88 -0.17
CA ALA A 114 -13.31 -20.09 1.17
C ALA A 114 -12.95 -18.77 1.85
N SER A 115 -13.24 -18.66 3.15
CA SER A 115 -12.68 -17.62 4.01
C SER A 115 -11.36 -18.13 4.59
N LEU A 116 -10.29 -17.33 4.50
CA LEU A 116 -8.98 -17.67 5.05
C LEU A 116 -8.66 -16.89 6.34
N GLY A 117 -9.64 -16.14 6.87
CA GLY A 117 -9.48 -15.36 8.11
C GLY A 117 -8.96 -13.94 7.85
N CYS A 118 -8.18 -13.43 8.80
CA CYS A 118 -7.57 -12.11 8.74
C CYS A 118 -6.17 -12.15 8.15
N SER A 119 -5.77 -11.05 7.53
CA SER A 119 -4.39 -10.75 7.12
C SER A 119 -4.05 -9.33 7.55
N SER A 120 -2.78 -8.99 7.78
CA SER A 120 -2.36 -7.59 7.96
C SER A 120 -1.70 -7.01 6.72
N GLY A 121 -1.98 -7.58 5.54
CA GLY A 121 -1.45 -7.13 4.26
C GLY A 121 -2.17 -7.76 3.07
N VAL A 122 -1.66 -7.45 1.88
CA VAL A 122 -2.14 -8.05 0.63
C VAL A 122 -1.31 -9.28 0.27
N PRO A 123 -1.87 -10.28 -0.42
CA PRO A 123 -1.07 -11.38 -0.95
C PRO A 123 -0.09 -10.89 -2.01
N ALA A 124 1.07 -11.55 -2.11
CA ALA A 124 2.11 -11.24 -3.09
C ALA A 124 2.31 -12.39 -4.07
N THR A 125 2.74 -12.08 -5.30
CA THR A 125 3.06 -13.06 -6.34
C THR A 125 4.55 -13.02 -6.65
N SER A 126 5.17 -14.17 -6.90
CA SER A 126 6.57 -14.23 -7.36
C SER A 126 6.71 -13.61 -8.75
N ALA A 127 7.90 -13.09 -9.08
CA ALA A 127 8.12 -12.41 -10.37
C ALA A 127 7.87 -13.32 -11.61
N ASP A 128 8.04 -14.63 -11.47
CA ASP A 128 7.75 -15.64 -12.50
C ASP A 128 6.29 -16.15 -12.46
N ARG A 129 5.47 -15.62 -11.54
CA ARG A 129 4.08 -15.99 -11.28
C ARG A 129 3.86 -17.46 -10.94
N ARG A 130 4.90 -18.16 -10.48
CA ARG A 130 4.79 -19.58 -10.08
C ARG A 130 4.31 -19.75 -8.65
N TYR A 131 4.52 -18.76 -7.80
CA TYR A 131 4.17 -18.82 -6.39
C TYR A 131 3.34 -17.62 -5.96
N VAL A 132 2.49 -17.86 -4.97
CA VAL A 132 1.76 -16.84 -4.24
C VAL A 132 2.07 -17.04 -2.76
N ALA A 133 2.29 -15.94 -2.05
CA ALA A 133 2.45 -15.95 -0.61
C ALA A 133 1.47 -14.97 0.04
N TRP A 134 0.99 -15.34 1.22
CA TRP A 134 0.13 -14.49 2.03
C TRP A 134 0.40 -14.77 3.49
N ALA A 135 -0.09 -13.89 4.35
CA ALA A 135 -0.05 -14.09 5.77
C ALA A 135 -1.47 -14.21 6.32
N THR A 136 -1.67 -15.07 7.31
CA THR A 136 -2.84 -15.02 8.17
C THR A 136 -2.42 -14.52 9.53
N THR A 137 -3.25 -13.68 10.13
CA THR A 137 -3.06 -13.14 11.47
C THR A 137 -4.36 -13.23 12.26
N LEU A 138 -4.27 -12.88 13.53
CA LEU A 138 -5.40 -12.74 14.42
C LEU A 138 -6.33 -11.64 13.94
N CYS A 139 -7.62 -11.94 13.90
CA CYS A 139 -8.63 -10.90 13.86
C CYS A 139 -8.72 -10.31 15.26
N LEU A 140 -8.08 -9.16 15.49
CA LEU A 140 -7.97 -8.54 16.82
C LEU A 140 -9.34 -8.34 17.48
N GLU A 141 -10.38 -8.15 16.67
CA GLU A 141 -11.76 -7.95 17.10
C GLU A 141 -12.48 -9.25 17.53
N SER A 142 -11.92 -10.42 17.21
CA SER A 142 -12.56 -11.72 17.44
C SER A 142 -12.17 -12.40 18.75
N GLY A 143 -11.16 -11.89 19.46
CA GLY A 143 -10.59 -12.55 20.65
C GLY A 143 -9.82 -13.84 20.36
N ASP A 144 -9.60 -14.18 19.08
CA ASP A 144 -8.74 -15.29 18.67
C ASP A 144 -7.29 -15.06 19.15
N THR A 145 -6.65 -16.14 19.62
CA THR A 145 -5.28 -16.15 20.16
C THR A 145 -4.34 -17.09 19.39
N THR A 146 -4.80 -17.66 18.28
CA THR A 146 -3.97 -18.45 17.38
C THR A 146 -2.74 -17.69 16.87
N ALA A 147 -1.64 -18.41 16.65
CA ALA A 147 -0.44 -17.84 16.07
C ALA A 147 -0.72 -17.39 14.63
N GLY A 148 -0.13 -16.26 14.21
CA GLY A 148 -0.11 -15.89 12.79
C GLY A 148 0.67 -16.93 11.99
N ALA A 149 0.50 -16.93 10.67
CA ALA A 149 1.25 -17.83 9.79
C ALA A 149 1.62 -17.17 8.47
N ILE A 150 2.75 -17.60 7.90
CA ILE A 150 3.11 -17.32 6.52
C ILE A 150 2.77 -18.54 5.68
N HIS A 151 2.08 -18.30 4.57
CA HIS A 151 1.71 -19.29 3.59
C HIS A 151 2.47 -19.03 2.30
N ARG A 152 2.93 -20.09 1.64
CA ARG A 152 3.35 -20.07 0.24
C ARG A 152 2.74 -21.26 -0.47
N SER A 153 2.15 -21.03 -1.62
CA SER A 153 1.57 -22.07 -2.46
C SER A 153 1.98 -21.83 -3.90
N ARG A 154 1.88 -22.86 -4.75
CA ARG A 154 1.92 -22.63 -6.20
C ARG A 154 0.76 -21.74 -6.60
N ALA A 155 0.99 -20.85 -7.56
CA ALA A 155 -0.03 -19.96 -8.10
C ALA A 155 -1.16 -20.74 -8.80
N SER A 156 -0.89 -21.95 -9.28
CA SER A 156 -1.89 -22.88 -9.83
C SER A 156 -2.73 -23.61 -8.77
N GLY A 157 -2.56 -23.26 -7.49
CA GLY A 157 -3.10 -24.04 -6.38
C GLY A 157 -2.23 -25.25 -6.02
N GLY A 158 -2.34 -25.69 -4.77
CA GLY A 158 -1.65 -26.87 -4.23
C GLY A 158 -0.20 -26.63 -3.78
N GLY A 159 0.34 -27.62 -3.07
CA GLY A 159 1.69 -27.56 -2.50
C GLY A 159 1.86 -26.43 -1.48
N GLU A 160 0.79 -26.13 -0.74
CA GLU A 160 0.81 -25.09 0.29
C GLU A 160 1.75 -25.48 1.43
N VAL A 161 2.68 -24.60 1.73
CA VAL A 161 3.57 -24.67 2.90
C VAL A 161 3.15 -23.56 3.85
N VAL A 162 2.97 -23.93 5.12
CA VAL A 162 2.54 -23.01 6.19
C VAL A 162 3.58 -23.04 7.29
N VAL A 163 4.06 -21.87 7.69
CA VAL A 163 4.98 -21.71 8.80
C VAL A 163 4.34 -20.80 9.84
N PRO A 164 4.07 -21.29 11.07
CA PRO A 164 3.63 -20.46 12.16
C PRO A 164 4.67 -19.38 12.46
N VAL A 165 4.20 -18.17 12.72
CA VAL A 165 5.00 -17.04 13.21
C VAL A 165 4.50 -16.62 14.59
N ALA A 166 5.28 -15.79 15.29
CA ALA A 166 4.87 -15.27 16.58
C ALA A 166 3.53 -14.52 16.50
N ALA A 167 2.83 -14.42 17.63
CA ALA A 167 1.60 -13.64 17.73
C ALA A 167 1.83 -12.18 17.31
N GLY A 168 0.86 -11.60 16.60
CA GLY A 168 0.88 -10.22 16.13
C GLY A 168 0.62 -10.08 14.63
N LEU A 169 0.70 -8.83 14.17
CA LEU A 169 0.53 -8.49 12.76
C LEU A 169 1.69 -9.06 11.94
N VAL A 170 1.36 -9.69 10.81
CA VAL A 170 2.32 -10.24 9.87
C VAL A 170 1.82 -10.00 8.45
N SER A 171 2.69 -9.45 7.61
CA SER A 171 2.39 -9.20 6.20
C SER A 171 3.49 -9.72 5.29
N VAL A 172 3.09 -10.29 4.15
CA VAL A 172 4.02 -10.63 3.08
C VAL A 172 4.32 -9.36 2.29
N VAL A 173 5.60 -9.11 2.06
CA VAL A 173 6.10 -7.98 1.27
C VAL A 173 6.34 -8.40 -0.18
N GLY A 174 6.90 -9.60 -0.39
CA GLY A 174 7.20 -10.09 -1.73
C GLY A 174 8.12 -11.29 -1.74
N PHE A 175 8.93 -11.41 -2.79
CA PHE A 175 9.79 -12.58 -3.03
C PHE A 175 11.23 -12.19 -3.41
N LEU A 176 12.18 -12.95 -2.88
CA LEU A 176 13.58 -12.97 -3.31
C LEU A 176 13.90 -14.36 -3.86
N GLY A 177 13.77 -14.52 -5.18
CA GLY A 177 13.77 -15.83 -5.81
C GLY A 177 12.53 -16.63 -5.40
N HIS A 178 12.74 -17.70 -4.63
CA HIS A 178 11.65 -18.53 -4.08
C HIS A 178 11.39 -18.28 -2.59
N ASP A 179 12.21 -17.43 -1.96
CA ASP A 179 12.09 -17.08 -0.55
C ASP A 179 11.04 -15.99 -0.39
N VAL A 180 10.20 -16.15 0.63
CA VAL A 180 9.18 -15.17 1.00
C VAL A 180 9.83 -14.10 1.88
N VAL A 181 9.64 -12.85 1.51
CA VAL A 181 9.96 -11.71 2.38
C VAL A 181 8.69 -11.28 3.08
N TYR A 182 8.75 -11.22 4.41
CA TYR A 182 7.63 -10.82 5.25
C TYR A 182 8.10 -9.94 6.40
N GLN A 183 7.19 -9.19 7.01
CA GLN A 183 7.47 -8.35 8.17
C GLN A 183 6.53 -8.67 9.33
N LEU A 184 7.01 -8.48 10.55
CA LEU A 184 6.28 -8.75 11.79
C LEU A 184 6.02 -7.43 12.52
N GLY A 185 4.79 -6.91 12.45
CA GLY A 185 4.38 -5.65 13.10
C GLY A 185 5.33 -4.46 12.86
N PHE A 186 5.21 -3.42 13.68
CA PHE A 186 6.05 -2.22 13.55
C PHE A 186 7.49 -2.42 14.05
N ALA A 187 7.72 -3.37 14.95
CA ALA A 187 9.01 -3.55 15.62
C ALA A 187 9.61 -4.97 15.49
N GLY A 188 8.86 -5.94 14.95
CA GLY A 188 9.33 -7.32 14.80
C GLY A 188 10.29 -7.53 13.63
N GLY A 189 10.45 -6.52 12.77
CA GLY A 189 11.44 -6.52 11.70
C GLY A 189 11.01 -7.27 10.45
N VAL A 190 11.93 -7.28 9.48
CA VAL A 190 11.75 -7.92 8.18
C VAL A 190 12.54 -9.22 8.13
N TRP A 191 11.95 -10.25 7.53
CA TRP A 191 12.45 -11.61 7.52
C TRP A 191 12.39 -12.19 6.10
N VAL A 192 13.33 -13.10 5.82
CA VAL A 192 13.39 -13.91 4.59
C VAL A 192 13.33 -15.37 4.99
N SER A 193 12.46 -16.15 4.35
CA SER A 193 12.34 -17.58 4.61
C SER A 193 12.02 -18.37 3.34
N ASP A 194 12.66 -19.52 3.20
CA ASP A 194 12.31 -20.56 2.24
C ASP A 194 11.10 -21.42 2.69
N LEU A 195 10.60 -21.15 3.90
CA LEU A 195 9.57 -21.88 4.64
C LEU A 195 9.91 -23.35 4.98
N ALA A 196 11.19 -23.72 4.94
CA ALA A 196 11.68 -25.04 5.32
C ALA A 196 12.70 -24.95 6.47
N GLY A 197 13.57 -23.94 6.44
CA GLY A 197 14.57 -23.66 7.47
C GLY A 197 14.17 -22.54 8.41
N THR A 198 15.10 -22.22 9.32
CA THR A 198 14.97 -21.08 10.23
C THR A 198 14.95 -19.77 9.43
N PRO A 199 13.92 -18.92 9.57
CA PRO A 199 13.88 -17.61 8.93
C PRO A 199 15.06 -16.73 9.32
N ARG A 200 15.54 -15.93 8.37
CA ARG A 200 16.63 -14.98 8.60
C ARG A 200 16.09 -13.56 8.65
N ARG A 201 16.40 -12.82 9.71
CA ARG A 201 16.09 -11.39 9.80
C ARG A 201 16.96 -10.61 8.82
N ILE A 202 16.41 -9.63 8.13
CA ILE A 202 17.17 -8.64 7.35
C ILE A 202 17.67 -7.57 8.32
N PRO A 203 18.98 -7.47 8.58
CA PRO A 203 19.53 -6.43 9.45
C PRO A 203 19.28 -5.04 8.86
N GLY A 204 19.22 -4.03 9.73
CA GLY A 204 19.20 -2.64 9.28
C GLY A 204 17.81 -2.03 9.08
N ILE A 205 16.75 -2.84 8.99
CA ILE A 205 15.37 -2.35 8.77
C ILE A 205 14.37 -2.97 9.76
N ASP A 206 13.27 -2.25 10.02
CA ASP A 206 12.13 -2.74 10.80
C ASP A 206 10.87 -2.99 9.94
N HIS A 207 10.78 -2.33 8.78
CA HIS A 207 9.74 -2.56 7.77
C HIS A 207 10.33 -2.63 6.36
N ALA A 208 9.59 -3.28 5.45
CA ALA A 208 9.88 -3.31 4.03
C ALA A 208 8.63 -2.99 3.22
N ARG A 209 8.82 -2.23 2.14
CA ARG A 209 7.74 -1.78 1.27
C ARG A 209 7.59 -2.65 0.03
N ASP A 210 8.71 -3.08 -0.54
CA ASP A 210 8.75 -3.82 -1.80
C ASP A 210 10.04 -4.63 -1.95
N THR A 211 10.05 -5.59 -2.87
CA THR A 211 11.19 -6.45 -3.20
C THR A 211 11.41 -6.55 -4.70
N SER A 212 12.67 -6.62 -5.12
CA SER A 212 13.05 -6.91 -6.50
C SER A 212 13.63 -8.31 -6.58
N THR A 213 12.81 -9.28 -7.02
CA THR A 213 13.27 -10.66 -7.23
C THR A 213 14.44 -10.74 -8.22
N ARG A 214 14.40 -9.95 -9.30
CA ARG A 214 15.42 -10.02 -10.37
C ARG A 214 16.78 -9.48 -9.95
N ARG A 215 16.81 -8.51 -9.02
CA ARG A 215 18.05 -7.90 -8.52
C ARG A 215 18.41 -8.38 -7.12
N SER A 216 17.55 -9.19 -6.50
CA SER A 216 17.63 -9.59 -5.11
C SER A 216 17.79 -8.39 -4.17
N LEU A 217 16.87 -7.42 -4.27
CA LEU A 217 16.89 -6.18 -3.49
C LEU A 217 15.62 -6.01 -2.67
N VAL A 218 15.71 -5.23 -1.60
CA VAL A 218 14.59 -4.86 -0.74
C VAL A 218 14.54 -3.33 -0.60
N LEU A 219 13.33 -2.76 -0.70
CA LEU A 219 13.04 -1.40 -0.25
C LEU A 219 12.56 -1.47 1.19
N GLY A 220 13.20 -0.73 2.09
CA GLY A 220 12.80 -0.72 3.49
C GLY A 220 13.36 0.48 4.24
N GLY A 221 13.13 0.48 5.55
CA GLY A 221 13.53 1.60 6.39
C GLY A 221 13.52 1.28 7.87
N ARG A 222 13.68 2.34 8.66
CA ARG A 222 13.53 2.32 10.13
C ARG A 222 12.52 3.38 10.54
N GLY A 223 11.64 3.05 11.49
CA GLY A 223 10.50 3.90 11.84
C GLY A 223 9.49 3.95 10.70
N ASP A 224 8.98 5.13 10.38
CA ASP A 224 7.85 5.26 9.46
C ASP A 224 8.26 5.53 8.00
N ARG A 225 9.55 5.71 7.73
CA ARG A 225 10.06 6.10 6.40
C ARG A 225 10.73 4.94 5.68
N THR A 226 10.36 4.74 4.41
CA THR A 226 11.07 3.82 3.52
C THR A 226 12.15 4.59 2.77
N ASP A 227 13.38 4.60 3.30
CA ASP A 227 14.46 5.48 2.84
C ASP A 227 15.65 4.75 2.19
N ARG A 228 15.66 3.42 2.16
CA ARG A 228 16.83 2.62 1.79
C ARG A 228 16.53 1.55 0.74
N VAL A 229 17.54 1.32 -0.09
CA VAL A 229 17.65 0.12 -0.93
C VAL A 229 18.78 -0.73 -0.39
N LEU A 230 18.48 -2.00 -0.12
CA LEU A 230 19.41 -2.92 0.54
C LEU A 230 19.40 -4.31 -0.09
N ARG A 231 20.48 -5.03 0.15
CA ARG A 231 20.58 -6.47 -0.10
C ARG A 231 19.90 -7.27 1.02
N PRO A 232 19.54 -8.54 0.82
CA PRO A 232 18.85 -9.35 1.83
C PRO A 232 19.68 -9.66 3.07
N ASP A 233 21.00 -9.44 3.02
CA ASP A 233 21.91 -9.51 4.16
C ASP A 233 21.94 -8.21 5.00
N GLY A 234 21.15 -7.20 4.63
CA GLY A 234 21.07 -5.91 5.30
C GLY A 234 22.08 -4.87 4.80
N THR A 235 22.94 -5.21 3.83
CA THR A 235 23.92 -4.26 3.28
C THR A 235 23.19 -3.16 2.49
N PRO A 236 23.24 -1.89 2.91
CA PRO A 236 22.64 -0.80 2.16
C PRO A 236 23.42 -0.56 0.87
N LEU A 237 22.71 -0.41 -0.24
CA LEU A 237 23.27 0.07 -1.51
C LEU A 237 23.35 1.59 -1.51
N TRP A 238 22.24 2.22 -1.13
CA TRP A 238 22.11 3.67 -1.01
C TRP A 238 20.86 4.01 -0.18
N ARG A 239 20.74 5.29 0.19
CA ARG A 239 19.60 5.85 0.89
C ARG A 239 19.23 7.21 0.32
N VAL A 240 17.97 7.59 0.39
CA VAL A 240 17.53 8.98 0.17
C VAL A 240 17.55 9.74 1.49
N ALA A 241 17.90 11.02 1.45
CA ALA A 241 17.82 11.89 2.63
C ALA A 241 16.37 12.30 2.92
N GLU A 242 15.60 12.56 1.86
CA GLU A 242 14.27 13.15 1.88
C GLU A 242 13.31 12.32 1.00
N GLY A 243 12.02 12.38 1.34
CA GLY A 243 10.98 11.61 0.67
C GLY A 243 10.92 10.13 1.07
N ASP A 244 10.12 9.36 0.32
CA ASP A 244 9.87 7.94 0.55
C ASP A 244 10.00 7.14 -0.75
N LEU A 245 10.61 5.97 -0.66
CA LEU A 245 10.69 4.99 -1.75
C LEU A 245 9.39 4.18 -1.80
N ILE A 246 8.78 4.10 -2.99
CA ILE A 246 7.45 3.49 -3.16
C ILE A 246 7.57 2.05 -3.68
N GLY A 247 8.34 1.81 -4.76
CA GLY A 247 8.36 0.50 -5.40
C GLY A 247 9.37 0.35 -6.54
N PHE A 248 9.81 -0.89 -6.79
CA PHE A 248 10.68 -1.27 -7.88
C PHE A 248 9.92 -1.40 -9.21
N SER A 249 10.57 -0.99 -10.29
CA SER A 249 10.14 -1.35 -11.66
C SER A 249 10.10 -2.87 -11.85
N PRO A 250 9.34 -3.43 -12.81
CA PRO A 250 9.22 -4.86 -13.04
C PRO A 250 10.56 -5.61 -13.27
N ALA A 251 11.53 -4.95 -13.91
CA ALA A 251 12.88 -5.48 -14.13
C ALA A 251 13.84 -5.20 -12.95
N GLY A 252 13.39 -4.43 -11.96
CA GLY A 252 14.17 -4.04 -10.79
C GLY A 252 15.25 -3.00 -11.05
N GLY A 253 15.33 -2.44 -12.26
CA GLY A 253 16.37 -1.47 -12.65
C GLY A 253 16.13 -0.05 -12.12
N ARG A 254 14.89 0.25 -11.72
CA ARG A 254 14.45 1.56 -11.25
C ARG A 254 13.62 1.42 -9.97
N VAL A 255 13.58 2.51 -9.21
CA VAL A 255 12.74 2.70 -8.02
C VAL A 255 11.96 3.99 -8.24
N VAL A 256 10.65 3.98 -7.98
CA VAL A 256 9.88 5.22 -7.89
C VAL A 256 9.86 5.68 -6.44
N ALA A 257 10.05 6.97 -6.23
CA ALA A 257 10.05 7.65 -4.95
C ALA A 257 9.13 8.88 -5.03
N PHE A 258 8.63 9.33 -3.88
CA PHE A 258 7.92 10.59 -3.74
C PHE A 258 8.74 11.55 -2.91
N ARG A 259 9.01 12.75 -3.45
CA ARG A 259 9.84 13.77 -2.84
C ARG A 259 9.41 15.15 -3.32
N ASP A 260 9.26 16.10 -2.41
CA ASP A 260 8.95 17.51 -2.71
C ASP A 260 7.73 17.66 -3.64
N ASP A 261 6.66 16.92 -3.34
CA ASP A 261 5.41 16.84 -4.13
C ASP A 261 5.57 16.36 -5.57
N ARG A 262 6.66 15.65 -5.86
CA ARG A 262 6.99 15.10 -7.18
C ARG A 262 7.30 13.61 -7.10
N LEU A 263 7.08 12.93 -8.22
CA LEU A 263 7.64 11.59 -8.38
C LEU A 263 9.06 11.69 -8.90
N VAL A 264 9.95 10.94 -8.29
CA VAL A 264 11.34 10.81 -8.73
C VAL A 264 11.61 9.35 -9.02
N VAL A 265 12.05 9.05 -10.23
CA VAL A 265 12.49 7.72 -10.60
C VAL A 265 14.00 7.65 -10.47
N LEU A 266 14.45 6.78 -9.59
CA LEU A 266 15.85 6.57 -9.25
C LEU A 266 16.38 5.28 -9.89
N ARG A 267 17.67 5.23 -10.21
CA ARG A 267 18.34 3.98 -10.61
C ARG A 267 18.55 3.11 -9.39
N SER A 268 18.13 1.84 -9.44
CA SER A 268 18.26 0.93 -8.29
C SER A 268 19.70 0.63 -7.90
N ARG A 269 20.67 0.81 -8.82
CA ARG A 269 22.09 0.56 -8.59
C ARG A 269 22.74 1.54 -7.62
N ASP A 270 22.43 2.83 -7.73
CA ASP A 270 23.18 3.91 -7.07
C ASP A 270 22.31 5.05 -6.52
N GLY A 271 21.00 5.01 -6.75
CA GLY A 271 20.07 6.05 -6.27
C GLY A 271 20.13 7.34 -7.10
N SER A 272 20.88 7.37 -8.21
CA SER A 272 20.90 8.55 -9.08
C SER A 272 19.55 8.76 -9.75
N THR A 273 19.12 10.03 -9.85
CA THR A 273 17.89 10.40 -10.54
C THR A 273 17.97 10.03 -12.02
N ALA A 274 16.96 9.32 -12.51
CA ALA A 274 16.75 9.01 -13.91
C ALA A 274 15.74 9.98 -14.55
N VAL A 275 14.64 10.26 -13.86
CA VAL A 275 13.64 11.25 -14.29
C VAL A 275 12.91 11.81 -13.07
N THR A 276 12.48 13.07 -13.17
CA THR A 276 11.54 13.71 -12.24
C THR A 276 10.25 13.97 -13.00
N ILE A 277 9.11 13.67 -12.38
CA ILE A 277 7.78 13.85 -12.95
C ILE A 277 7.02 14.78 -12.02
N ASP A 278 6.68 15.96 -12.54
CA ASP A 278 5.80 16.89 -11.86
C ASP A 278 4.37 16.34 -11.94
N LEU A 279 3.72 16.23 -10.79
CA LEU A 279 2.34 15.77 -10.70
C LEU A 279 1.38 16.95 -10.81
N ALA A 280 0.27 16.75 -11.53
CA ALA A 280 -0.88 17.62 -11.37
C ALA A 280 -1.43 17.47 -9.94
N ALA A 281 -2.01 18.53 -9.39
CA ALA A 281 -2.48 18.58 -8.01
C ALA A 281 -3.54 17.49 -7.70
N GLU A 282 -4.23 17.04 -8.74
CA GLU A 282 -5.30 16.05 -8.71
C GLU A 282 -4.79 14.59 -8.69
N VAL A 283 -3.49 14.37 -8.91
CA VAL A 283 -2.90 13.02 -8.96
C VAL A 283 -2.41 12.58 -7.57
N GLU A 284 -2.95 11.47 -7.06
CA GLU A 284 -2.59 10.90 -5.76
C GLU A 284 -1.24 10.17 -5.84
N ALA A 285 -0.17 10.83 -5.38
CA ALA A 285 1.20 10.29 -5.42
C ALA A 285 1.37 8.93 -4.71
N TRP A 286 0.59 8.68 -3.65
CA TRP A 286 0.67 7.45 -2.87
C TRP A 286 0.02 6.23 -3.54
N SER A 287 -0.75 6.44 -4.60
CA SER A 287 -1.40 5.38 -5.37
C SER A 287 -0.52 4.78 -6.48
N VAL A 288 0.72 5.28 -6.63
CA VAL A 288 1.54 4.97 -7.80
C VAL A 288 1.99 3.51 -7.83
N THR A 289 1.82 2.87 -8.99
CA THR A 289 2.40 1.55 -9.29
C THR A 289 3.07 1.52 -10.65
N TRP A 290 3.98 0.59 -10.86
CA TRP A 290 4.60 0.38 -12.17
C TRP A 290 3.69 -0.45 -13.09
N GLU A 291 3.49 0.01 -14.32
CA GLU A 291 2.86 -0.81 -15.36
C GLU A 291 3.91 -1.45 -16.28
N SER A 292 5.00 -0.73 -16.54
CA SER A 292 6.11 -1.19 -17.37
C SER A 292 7.41 -0.51 -16.97
N GLU A 293 8.53 -0.84 -17.59
CA GLU A 293 9.80 -0.12 -17.39
C GLU A 293 9.74 1.37 -17.74
N ARG A 294 8.71 1.82 -18.45
CA ARG A 294 8.61 3.19 -19.00
C ARG A 294 7.34 3.92 -18.57
N THR A 295 6.46 3.27 -17.80
CA THR A 295 5.16 3.83 -17.44
C THR A 295 4.80 3.47 -16.01
N LEU A 296 4.28 4.49 -15.32
CA LEU A 296 3.63 4.38 -14.02
C LEU A 296 2.12 4.53 -14.22
N LEU A 297 1.35 3.98 -13.30
CA LEU A 297 -0.07 4.27 -13.14
C LEU A 297 -0.28 4.97 -11.80
N ALA A 298 -1.21 5.91 -11.76
CA ALA A 298 -1.65 6.58 -10.55
C ALA A 298 -3.17 6.83 -10.63
N LEU A 299 -3.76 7.20 -9.50
CA LEU A 299 -5.13 7.68 -9.42
C LEU A 299 -5.16 9.20 -9.55
N GLU A 300 -6.07 9.70 -10.38
CA GLU A 300 -6.38 11.12 -10.53
C GLU A 300 -7.80 11.35 -10.01
N TYR A 301 -8.01 12.36 -9.17
CA TYR A 301 -9.30 12.72 -8.61
C TYR A 301 -9.73 14.11 -9.05
N ASP A 302 -10.93 14.21 -9.62
CA ASP A 302 -11.51 15.48 -10.08
C ASP A 302 -13.02 15.51 -9.83
N ALA A 303 -13.48 16.50 -9.08
CA ALA A 303 -14.89 16.79 -8.82
C ALA A 303 -15.72 15.55 -8.40
N GLY A 304 -15.21 14.77 -7.42
CA GLY A 304 -15.87 13.55 -6.95
C GLY A 304 -15.84 12.40 -7.95
N ARG A 305 -14.96 12.48 -8.95
CA ARG A 305 -14.66 11.40 -9.90
C ARG A 305 -13.21 10.99 -9.76
N VAL A 306 -12.92 9.83 -10.31
CA VAL A 306 -11.59 9.23 -10.30
C VAL A 306 -11.28 8.59 -11.66
N ALA A 307 -10.03 8.56 -12.04
CA ALA A 307 -9.54 7.75 -13.15
C ALA A 307 -8.16 7.19 -12.83
N VAL A 308 -7.79 6.13 -13.55
CA VAL A 308 -6.39 5.71 -13.63
C VAL A 308 -5.72 6.55 -14.72
N VAL A 309 -4.64 7.23 -14.37
CA VAL A 309 -3.75 7.91 -15.32
C VAL A 309 -2.48 7.13 -15.50
N ARG A 310 -1.90 7.23 -16.69
CA ARG A 310 -0.60 6.70 -17.05
C ARG A 310 0.38 7.84 -17.18
N LEU A 311 1.46 7.75 -16.40
CA LEU A 311 2.56 8.71 -16.40
C LEU A 311 3.73 8.06 -17.14
N HIS A 312 4.13 8.65 -18.27
CA HIS A 312 5.28 8.18 -19.03
C HIS A 312 6.56 8.81 -18.48
N LEU A 313 7.65 8.03 -18.49
CA LEU A 313 8.96 8.53 -18.07
C LEU A 313 9.57 9.56 -19.05
N ASP A 314 8.90 9.83 -20.18
CA ASP A 314 9.27 10.89 -21.13
C ASP A 314 8.52 12.21 -20.86
N GLY A 315 7.73 12.28 -19.78
CA GLY A 315 6.97 13.47 -19.36
C GLY A 315 5.54 13.52 -19.91
N ARG A 316 5.13 12.58 -20.78
CA ARG A 316 3.74 12.52 -21.26
C ARG A 316 2.82 11.92 -20.18
N ALA A 317 1.56 12.36 -20.18
CA ALA A 317 0.50 11.78 -19.36
C ALA A 317 -0.74 11.52 -20.21
N GLU A 318 -1.44 10.42 -19.93
CA GLU A 318 -2.70 10.06 -20.57
C GLU A 318 -3.62 9.36 -19.58
N ARG A 319 -4.93 9.48 -19.77
CA ARG A 319 -5.91 8.76 -18.96
C ARG A 319 -6.03 7.32 -19.46
N ALA A 320 -5.81 6.34 -18.59
CA ALA A 320 -5.88 4.91 -18.92
C ALA A 320 -7.28 4.31 -18.73
N THR A 321 -8.17 4.97 -17.98
CA THR A 321 -9.58 4.56 -17.83
C THR A 321 -10.56 5.70 -18.12
N ALA A 322 -11.84 5.39 -18.26
CA ALA A 322 -12.86 6.42 -18.16
C ALA A 322 -12.92 6.97 -16.72
N TRP A 323 -13.43 8.20 -16.57
CA TRP A 323 -13.81 8.75 -15.27
C TRP A 323 -14.92 7.92 -14.64
N ARG A 324 -14.86 7.73 -13.32
CA ARG A 324 -15.91 7.10 -12.53
C ARG A 324 -16.25 7.95 -11.33
N ALA A 325 -17.52 8.04 -10.99
CA ALA A 325 -17.94 8.68 -9.74
C ALA A 325 -17.38 7.91 -8.54
N VAL A 326 -16.85 8.67 -7.58
CA VAL A 326 -16.54 8.20 -6.23
C VAL A 326 -17.86 8.22 -5.47
N ASP A 327 -18.32 7.06 -4.99
CA ASP A 327 -19.50 7.00 -4.13
C ASP A 327 -19.08 6.95 -2.65
N ALA A 328 -20.04 7.16 -1.75
CA ALA A 328 -19.79 7.14 -0.31
C ALA A 328 -19.35 5.76 0.24
N SER A 329 -19.36 4.71 -0.59
CA SER A 329 -19.09 3.34 -0.14
C SER A 329 -17.62 2.94 -0.16
N GLY A 330 -16.76 3.60 -0.95
CA GLY A 330 -15.31 3.42 -0.84
C GLY A 330 -14.51 3.66 -2.12
N GLY A 331 -13.19 3.47 -1.99
CA GLY A 331 -12.17 3.66 -3.02
C GLY A 331 -12.54 3.01 -4.36
N PRO A 332 -12.81 3.80 -5.40
CA PRO A 332 -13.30 3.29 -6.69
C PRO A 332 -12.24 2.52 -7.47
N TYR A 333 -10.96 2.70 -7.15
CA TYR A 333 -9.86 1.96 -7.75
C TYR A 333 -8.87 1.45 -6.73
N VAL A 334 -8.35 0.24 -6.98
CA VAL A 334 -7.14 -0.27 -6.34
C VAL A 334 -6.21 -0.77 -7.43
N LEU A 335 -5.04 -0.15 -7.52
CA LEU A 335 -3.99 -0.56 -8.43
C LEU A 335 -3.25 -1.76 -7.82
N LEU A 336 -3.11 -2.85 -8.59
CA LEU A 336 -2.50 -4.08 -8.12
C LEU A 336 -1.06 -4.16 -8.68
N PRO A 337 -0.03 -4.16 -7.82
CA PRO A 337 1.37 -4.30 -8.25
C PRO A 337 1.69 -5.70 -8.77
#